data_AF-A0AA38FDY2-F1
#
_entry.id   AF-A0AA38FDY2-F1
#
_cell.length_a   1.000
_cell.length_b   1.000
_cell.length_c   1.000
_cell.angle_alpha   90.00
_cell.angle_beta   90.00
_cell.angle_gamma   90.00
#
_symmetry.space_group_name_H-M   'P 1'
#
loop_
_entity.id
_entity.type
_entity.pdbx_description
1 polymer ?
#
loop_
_entity_poly.entity_id
_entity_poly.type
_entity_poly.pdbx_seq_one_letter_code
_entity_poly.pdbx_strand_id
1 'polypeptide(L)' 'VMINRQKSAFPPNFVHSLDGSHMMMTAIACNAAGLTFAGVQDSYWTHACDVDKMNQILRENFVELYSNPILEN' A
#
# COMPACT_ATOMS: atom_id res chain seq x y z
N VAL A 1 -13.75 -12.22 24.61
CA VAL A 1 -13.30 -11.12 23.72
C VAL A 1 -13.18 -9.85 24.55
N MET A 2 -12.06 -9.13 24.48
CA MET A 2 -11.91 -7.83 25.16
C MET A 2 -12.52 -6.72 24.30
N ILE A 3 -13.78 -6.35 24.58
CA ILE A 3 -14.58 -5.42 23.76
C ILE A 3 -13.87 -4.07 23.57
N ASN A 4 -13.28 -3.52 24.62
CA ASN A 4 -12.59 -2.23 24.56
C ASN A 4 -11.37 -2.28 23.64
N ARG A 5 -10.60 -3.38 23.67
CA ARG A 5 -9.44 -3.57 22.79
C ARG A 5 -9.85 -3.67 21.32
N GLN A 6 -10.97 -4.34 21.02
CA GLN A 6 -11.47 -4.43 19.65
C GLN A 6 -11.90 -3.06 19.12
N LYS A 7 -12.65 -2.28 19.91
CA LYS A 7 -13.08 -0.92 19.54
C LYS A 7 -11.90 0.01 19.27
N SER A 8 -10.86 -0.01 20.10
CA SER A 8 -9.70 0.87 19.93
C SER A 8 -8.74 0.39 18.84
N ALA A 9 -8.64 -0.92 18.61
CA ALA A 9 -7.71 -1.49 17.63
C ALA A 9 -8.29 -1.53 16.20
N PHE A 10 -9.60 -1.49 16.03
CA PHE A 10 -10.20 -1.60 14.70
C PHE A 10 -9.77 -0.48 13.74
N PRO A 11 -9.91 0.83 14.07
CA PRO A 11 -9.50 1.89 13.15
C PRO A 11 -8.02 1.81 12.71
N PRO A 12 -7.02 1.67 13.60
CA PRO A 12 -5.63 1.60 13.16
C PRO A 12 -5.34 0.31 12.37
N ASN A 13 -5.92 -0.83 12.75
CA ASN A 13 -5.71 -2.07 12.00
C ASN A 13 -6.33 -2.02 10.61
N PHE A 14 -7.47 -1.35 10.45
CA PHE A 14 -8.11 -1.16 9.16
C PHE A 14 -7.22 -0.31 8.24
N VAL A 15 -6.74 0.84 8.72
CA VAL A 15 -5.82 1.70 7.94
C VAL A 15 -4.53 0.94 7.60
N HIS A 16 -3.90 0.25 8.57
CA HIS A 16 -2.70 -0.56 8.31
C HIS A 16 -2.96 -1.69 7.29
N SER A 17 -4.17 -2.24 7.22
CA SER A 17 -4.51 -3.23 6.21
C SER A 17 -4.53 -2.62 4.81
N LEU A 18 -5.01 -1.37 4.67
CA LEU A 18 -5.00 -0.63 3.40
C LEU A 18 -3.58 -0.22 2.99
N ASP A 19 -2.76 0.21 3.95
CA ASP A 19 -1.33 0.50 3.71
C ASP A 19 -0.62 -0.76 3.19
N GLY A 20 -0.88 -1.91 3.83
CA GLY A 20 -0.36 -3.21 3.40
C GLY A 20 -0.84 -3.62 2.00
N SER A 21 -2.12 -3.39 1.69
CA SER A 21 -2.68 -3.62 0.35
C SER A 21 -2.00 -2.75 -0.70
N HIS A 22 -1.85 -1.44 -0.43
CA HIS A 22 -1.21 -0.52 -1.36
C HIS A 22 0.27 -0.85 -1.59
N MET A 23 1.01 -1.21 -0.53
CA MET A 23 2.39 -1.68 -0.64
C MET A 23 2.48 -2.92 -1.54
N MET A 24 1.60 -3.90 -1.35
CA MET A 24 1.63 -5.14 -2.12
C MET A 24 1.26 -4.91 -3.59
N MET A 25 0.24 -4.09 -3.87
CA MET A 25 -0.12 -3.69 -5.23
C MET A 25 1.04 -3.01 -5.94
N THR A 26 1.68 -2.04 -5.26
CA THR A 26 2.85 -1.32 -5.78
C THR A 26 4.03 -2.28 -6.04
N ALA A 27 4.31 -3.22 -5.15
CA ALA A 27 5.38 -4.21 -5.30
C ALA A 27 5.16 -5.11 -6.52
N ILE A 28 3.93 -5.60 -6.72
CA ILE A 28 3.56 -6.43 -7.88
C ILE A 28 3.73 -5.64 -9.18
N ALA A 29 3.24 -4.40 -9.22
CA ALA A 29 3.35 -3.53 -10.39
C ALA A 29 4.81 -3.15 -10.69
N CYS A 30 5.62 -2.87 -9.67
CA CYS A 30 7.06 -2.63 -9.84
C CYS A 30 7.76 -3.86 -10.42
N ASN A 31 7.48 -5.06 -9.90
CA ASN A 31 8.04 -6.30 -10.43
C ASN A 31 7.62 -6.54 -11.89
N ALA A 32 6.36 -6.29 -12.25
CA ALA A 32 5.88 -6.39 -13.62
C ALA A 32 6.55 -5.38 -14.57
N ALA A 33 6.94 -4.22 -14.06
CA ALA A 33 7.69 -3.19 -14.78
C ALA A 33 9.22 -3.42 -14.78
N GLY A 34 9.71 -4.49 -14.17
CA GLY A 34 11.13 -4.84 -14.11
C GLY A 34 11.94 -4.07 -13.05
N LEU A 35 11.27 -3.40 -12.10
CA LEU A 35 11.92 -2.66 -11.01
C LEU A 35 12.20 -3.59 -9.83
N THR A 36 13.36 -3.39 -9.19
CA THR A 36 13.61 -3.95 -7.86
C THR A 36 12.85 -3.12 -6.83
N PHE A 37 12.09 -3.76 -5.95
CA PHE A 37 11.29 -3.09 -4.93
C PHE A 37 11.60 -3.66 -3.54
N ALA A 38 11.74 -2.78 -2.54
CA ALA A 38 11.74 -3.14 -1.13
C ALA A 38 10.84 -2.17 -0.35
N GLY A 39 9.96 -2.71 0.49
CA GLY A 39 9.07 -1.91 1.35
C GLY A 39 9.42 -2.08 2.82
N VAL A 40 9.50 -0.97 3.54
CA VAL A 40 9.59 -0.93 5.01
C VAL A 40 8.44 -0.05 5.50
N GLN A 41 7.32 -0.68 5.83
CA GLN A 41 6.07 0.02 6.17
C GLN A 41 5.64 0.99 5.04
N ASP A 42 5.66 2.30 5.28
CA ASP A 42 5.28 3.36 4.35
C ASP A 42 6.44 3.85 3.46
N SER A 43 7.64 3.30 3.66
CA SER A 43 8.84 3.70 2.93
C SER A 43 9.17 2.69 1.85
N TYR A 44 9.22 3.15 0.60
CA TYR A 44 9.45 2.30 -0.59
C TYR A 44 10.78 2.61 -1.26
N TRP A 45 11.57 1.57 -1.52
CA TRP A 45 12.93 1.66 -2.04
C TRP A 45 13.05 0.93 -3.38
N THR A 46 13.85 1.50 -4.27
CA THR A 46 14.26 0.95 -5.55
C THR A 46 15.65 1.49 -5.92
N HIS A 47 16.20 1.11 -7.07
CA HIS A 47 17.44 1.71 -7.55
C HIS A 47 17.22 3.18 -7.95
N ALA A 48 18.23 4.03 -7.76
CA ALA A 48 18.10 5.47 -7.98
C ALA A 48 17.61 5.84 -9.40
N CYS A 49 17.98 5.07 -10.42
CA CYS A 49 17.54 5.28 -11.81
C CYS A 49 16.04 5.03 -12.01
N ASP A 50 15.41 4.26 -11.13
CA ASP A 50 14.02 3.80 -11.27
C ASP A 50 13.03 4.61 -10.42
N VAL A 51 13.53 5.53 -9.58
CA VAL A 51 12.73 6.30 -8.62
C VAL A 51 11.56 7.01 -9.29
N ASP A 52 11.77 7.66 -10.43
CA ASP A 52 10.70 8.35 -11.16
C ASP A 52 9.63 7.38 -11.66
N LYS A 53 10.03 6.19 -12.11
CA LYS A 53 9.10 5.18 -12.58
C LYS A 53 8.33 4.53 -11.42
N MET A 54 9.00 4.21 -10.32
CA MET A 54 8.36 3.72 -9.10
C MET A 54 7.37 4.77 -8.57
N ASN A 55 7.72 6.05 -8.61
CA ASN A 55 6.86 7.16 -8.21
C ASN A 55 5.55 7.21 -9.01
N GLN A 56 5.63 6.98 -10.33
CA GLN A 56 4.44 6.88 -11.17
C GLN A 56 3.55 5.71 -10.73
N ILE A 57 4.13 4.50 -10.67
CA ILE A 57 3.44 3.26 -10.30
C ILE A 57 2.78 3.39 -8.92
N LEU A 58 3.47 3.97 -7.96
CA LEU A 58 2.99 4.22 -6.60
C LEU A 58 1.67 5.00 -6.59
N ARG A 59 1.63 6.12 -7.34
CA ARG A 59 0.46 7.01 -7.41
C ARG A 59 -0.69 6.36 -8.17
N GLU A 60 -0.40 5.64 -9.25
CA GLU A 60 -1.39 4.88 -10.02
C GLU A 60 -2.08 3.83 -9.14
N ASN A 61 -1.32 3.03 -8.41
CA ASN A 61 -1.87 2.01 -7.49
C ASN A 61 -2.63 2.62 -6.31
N PHE A 62 -2.25 3.82 -5.84
CA PHE A 62 -2.99 4.52 -4.80
C PHE A 62 -4.40 4.90 -5.31
N VAL A 63 -4.46 5.51 -6.49
CA VAL A 63 -5.74 5.88 -7.12
C VAL A 63 -6.57 4.63 -7.39
N GLU A 64 -5.97 3.56 -7.90
CA GLU A 64 -6.66 2.30 -8.16
C GLU A 64 -7.30 1.70 -6.90
N LEU A 65 -6.54 1.61 -5.80
CA LEU A 65 -7.05 1.09 -4.53
C LEU A 65 -8.26 1.90 -4.06
N TYR A 66 -8.11 3.22 -3.95
CA TYR A 66 -9.13 4.10 -3.38
C TYR A 66 -10.25 4.50 -4.35
N SER A 67 -10.18 4.09 -5.62
CA SER A 67 -11.31 4.19 -6.55
C SER A 67 -12.41 3.16 -6.25
N ASN A 68 -12.10 2.13 -5.46
CA ASN A 68 -13.11 1.18 -4.97
C ASN A 68 -13.88 1.79 -3.78
N PRO A 69 -15.18 1.48 -3.62
CA PRO A 69 -15.97 1.95 -2.49
C PRO A 69 -15.65 1.17 -1.20
N ILE A 70 -14.40 1.31 -0.71
CA ILE A 70 -13.82 0.50 0.39
C ILE A 70 -14.63 0.57 1.69
N LEU A 71 -15.32 1.68 1.95
CA LEU A 71 -16.14 1.85 3.15
C LEU A 71 -17.56 1.27 3.01
N GLU A 72 -17.98 0.93 1.79
CA GLU A 72 -19.33 0.44 1.48
C GLU A 72 -19.35 -1.06 1.16
N ASN A 73 -18.18 -1.67 0.93
CA ASN A 73 -17.99 -3.13 0.79
C ASN A 73 -18.03 -3.85 2.14
#